data_AF-A0A261GF42-F1
#
_entry.id   AF-A0A261GF42-F1
#
_cell.length_a   1.000
_cell.length_b   1.000
_cell.length_c   1.000
_cell.angle_alpha   90.00
_cell.angle_beta   90.00
_cell.angle_gamma   90.00
#
_symmetry.space_group_name_H-M   'P 1'
#
loop_
_entity.id
_entity.type
_entity.pdbx_description
1 polymer ?
#
loop_
_entity_poly.entity_id
_entity_poly.type
_entity_poly.pdbx_seq_one_letter_code
_entity_poly.pdbx_strand_id
1 'polypeptide(L)' 'MVVLSKIYTRTGDKGETALGNGNRVPKDDLRV' A
#
# COMPACT_ATOMS: atom_id res chain seq x y z
N MET A 1 -7.31 5.85 -23.38
CA MET A 1 -6.66 4.64 -22.82
C MET A 1 -5.64 5.10 -21.79
N VAL A 2 -5.74 4.68 -20.53
CA VAL A 2 -4.82 5.11 -19.44
C VAL A 2 -3.80 4.02 -19.22
N VAL A 3 -2.51 4.34 -19.37
CA VAL A 3 -1.40 3.41 -19.14
C VAL A 3 -0.69 3.80 -17.84
N LEU A 4 -0.71 2.89 -16.87
CA LEU A 4 -0.13 3.09 -15.55
C LEU A 4 1.26 2.43 -15.50
N SER A 5 2.27 3.11 -16.01
CA SER A 5 3.58 2.49 -16.26
C SER A 5 4.50 2.33 -15.04
N LYS A 6 4.18 2.96 -13.89
CA LYS A 6 5.10 3.08 -12.74
C LYS A 6 4.43 3.03 -11.36
N ILE A 7 3.33 2.29 -11.21
CA ILE A 7 2.68 2.09 -9.91
C ILE A 7 3.36 0.93 -9.17
N TYR A 8 4.62 1.12 -8.81
CA TYR A 8 5.26 0.25 -7.84
C TYR A 8 6.06 1.13 -6.88
N THR A 9 5.85 0.94 -5.59
CA THR A 9 6.57 1.68 -4.55
C THR A 9 7.49 0.77 -3.73
N ARG A 10 7.25 -0.55 -3.72
CA ARG A 10 7.92 -1.58 -2.89
C ARG A 10 7.77 -1.41 -1.37
N THR A 11 7.15 -0.32 -0.92
CA THR A 11 7.01 0.01 0.51
C THR A 11 6.10 -0.95 1.28
N GLY A 12 5.30 -1.75 0.57
CA GLY A 12 4.46 -2.79 1.17
C GLY A 12 4.95 -4.22 0.96
N ASP A 13 6.16 -4.41 0.43
CA ASP A 13 6.69 -5.75 0.15
C ASP A 13 6.97 -6.53 1.45
N LYS A 14 7.18 -5.81 2.55
CA LYS A 14 7.32 -6.38 3.90
C LYS A 14 5.99 -6.76 4.57
N GLY A 15 4.86 -6.66 3.85
CA GLY A 15 3.54 -7.05 4.36
C GLY A 15 2.73 -5.95 5.04
N GLU A 16 3.23 -4.71 5.04
CA GLU A 16 2.54 -3.56 5.63
C GLU A 16 2.00 -2.59 4.57
N THR A 17 1.00 -1.80 4.91
CA THR A 17 0.50 -0.69 4.08
C THR A 17 0.32 0.57 4.91
N ALA A 18 0.38 1.73 4.26
CA ALA A 18 0.15 3.02 4.91
C ALA A 18 -1.30 3.45 4.69
N LEU A 19 -1.97 3.83 5.79
CA LEU A 19 -3.29 4.42 5.77
C LEU A 19 -3.20 5.93 5.54
N GLY A 20 -4.30 6.55 5.09
CA GLY A 20 -4.36 7.98 4.80
C GLY A 20 -4.15 8.91 6.02
N ASN A 21 -4.17 8.35 7.23
CA ASN A 21 -3.85 9.06 8.47
C ASN A 21 -2.38 8.93 8.88
N GLY A 22 -1.53 8.31 8.06
CA GLY A 22 -0.10 8.14 8.31
C GLY A 22 0.27 6.87 9.09
N ASN A 23 -0.71 6.12 9.61
CA ASN A 23 -0.43 4.87 10.33
C ASN A 23 -0.06 3.76 9.34
N ARG A 24 0.84 2.86 9.76
CA ARG A 24 1.13 1.62 9.03
C ARG A 24 0.45 0.45 9.72
N VAL A 25 -0.23 -0.38 8.94
CA VAL A 25 -0.91 -1.59 9.41
C VAL A 25 -0.51 -2.78 8.54
N PRO A 26 -0.56 -4.02 9.08
CA PRO A 26 -0.47 -5.24 8.27
C PRO A 26 -1.51 -5.23 7.14
N LYS A 27 -1.19 -5.85 6.00
CA LYS A 27 -2.10 -5.92 4.84
C LYS A 27 -3.34 -6.78 5.07
N ASP A 28 -3.32 -7.64 6.08
CA ASP A 28 -4.43 -8.49 6.53
C ASP A 28 -5.21 -7.87 7.70
N ASP A 29 -4.88 -6.64 8.10
CA ASP A 29 -5.67 -5.88 9.05
C ASP A 29 -7.08 -5.63 8.49
N LEU A 30 -8.10 -5.73 9.35
CA LEU A 30 -9.52 -5.59 8.99
C LEU A 30 -9.87 -4.26 8.32
N ARG A 31 -9.01 -3.24 8.44
CA ARG A 31 -9.22 -1.89 7.90
C ARG A 31 -8.58 -1.67 6.52
N VAL A 32 -7.74 -2.60 6.04
CA VAL A 32 -7.13 -2.55 4.70
C VAL A 32 -8.12 -3.05 3.67
#